data_AF-A0A6B3HDL6-F1
#
_entry.id   AF-A0A6B3HDL6-F1
#
_cell.length_a   1.000
_cell.length_b   1.000
_cell.length_c   1.000
_cell.angle_alpha   90.00
_cell.angle_beta   90.00
_cell.angle_gamma   90.00
#
_symmetry.space_group_name_H-M   'P 1'
#
loop_
_entity.id
_entity.type
_entity.pdbx_description
1 polymer ?
#
loop_
_entity_poly.entity_id
_entity_poly.type
_entity_poly.pdbx_seq_one_letter_code
_entity_poly.pdbx_strand_id
1 'polypeptide(L)'
;MTAQPGEPADRDPQIVALGVQRTIDVLQAGTEARGLYNSLAWTHPQMPSSIDAMVDAGSAARTMSGSLPRMMIFDSRHLFIDNHVLAGAEANSGWHLTDRGSVAWAVHVFGALWNRAARGSSVPVGGATTGRQRQILVELEACYTTQQAARRLGFGERTITKELSALRTALGVRTPYQVMAWWATSPGRDLP
;
A
#
# COMPACT_ATOMS: atom_id res chain seq x y z
N MET A 1 -5.64 3.83 13.17
CA MET A 1 -4.84 4.01 11.93
C MET A 1 -3.67 3.05 11.95
N THR A 2 -3.37 2.38 10.83
CA THR A 2 -2.34 1.31 10.78
C THR A 2 -1.47 1.45 9.54
N ALA A 3 -0.16 1.20 9.67
CA ALA A 3 0.76 1.03 8.54
C ALA A 3 1.40 -0.36 8.61
N GLN A 4 1.35 -1.09 7.50
CA GLN A 4 1.73 -2.50 7.43
C GLN A 4 2.78 -2.70 6.33
N PRO A 5 4.06 -2.96 6.69
CA PRO A 5 5.19 -3.04 5.75
C PRO A 5 5.18 -4.24 4.81
N GLY A 6 4.59 -5.36 5.26
CA GLY A 6 4.99 -6.67 4.77
C GLY A 6 4.31 -7.11 3.47
N GLU A 7 5.12 -7.68 2.58
CA GLU A 7 4.68 -8.87 1.86
C GLU A 7 4.25 -9.95 2.88
N PRO A 8 3.17 -10.70 2.64
CA PRO A 8 2.69 -11.69 3.59
C PRO A 8 3.55 -12.94 3.44
N ALA A 9 4.71 -12.95 4.06
CA ALA A 9 5.37 -14.21 4.35
C ALA A 9 4.60 -14.85 5.52
N ASP A 10 3.77 -15.84 5.19
CA ASP A 10 3.14 -16.81 6.10
C ASP A 10 2.33 -16.23 7.26
N ARG A 11 1.45 -15.24 7.00
CA ARG A 11 0.43 -14.87 8.00
C ARG A 11 -0.62 -15.97 8.07
N ASP A 12 -0.83 -16.52 9.26
CA ASP A 12 -1.91 -17.47 9.53
C ASP A 12 -3.26 -16.89 9.04
N PRO A 13 -3.98 -17.58 8.14
CA PRO A 13 -5.26 -17.12 7.61
C PRO A 13 -6.29 -16.78 8.69
N GLN A 14 -6.28 -17.49 9.83
CA GLN A 14 -7.18 -17.22 10.94
C GLN A 14 -6.86 -15.87 11.60
N ILE A 15 -5.58 -15.53 11.72
CA ILE A 15 -5.14 -14.25 12.27
C ILE A 15 -5.48 -13.09 11.32
N VAL A 16 -5.36 -13.31 10.01
CA VAL A 16 -5.77 -12.32 8.99
C VAL A 16 -7.28 -12.08 9.06
N ALA A 17 -8.07 -13.16 9.05
CA ALA A 17 -9.53 -13.07 9.13
C ALA A 17 -9.99 -12.37 10.43
N LEU A 18 -9.36 -12.68 11.57
CA LEU A 18 -9.64 -12.01 12.83
C LEU A 18 -9.31 -10.51 12.79
N GLY A 19 -8.21 -10.14 12.13
CA GLY A 19 -7.82 -8.74 11.92
C GLY A 19 -8.83 -7.98 11.05
N VAL A 20 -9.33 -8.61 9.98
CA VAL A 20 -10.40 -8.06 9.14
C VAL A 20 -11.67 -7.86 9.95
N GLN A 21 -12.14 -8.89 10.66
CA GLN A 21 -13.37 -8.82 11.44
C GLN A 21 -13.32 -7.72 12.50
N ARG A 22 -12.22 -7.64 13.27
CA ARG A 22 -12.02 -6.58 14.26
C ARG A 22 -12.06 -5.18 13.65
N THR A 23 -11.55 -5.01 12.44
CA THR A 23 -11.59 -3.72 11.73
C THR A 23 -13.02 -3.38 11.34
N ILE A 24 -13.78 -4.36 10.84
CA ILE A 24 -15.20 -4.20 10.49
C ILE A 24 -16.04 -3.85 11.73
N ASP A 25 -15.84 -4.54 12.85
CA ASP A 25 -16.59 -4.28 14.08
C ASP A 25 -16.39 -2.84 14.58
N VAL A 26 -15.14 -2.35 14.52
CA VAL A 26 -14.79 -0.97 14.90
C VAL A 26 -15.43 0.06 13.96
N LEU A 27 -15.47 -0.23 12.66
CA LEU A 27 -16.16 0.63 11.67
C LEU A 27 -17.67 0.67 11.92
N GLN A 28 -18.29 -0.48 12.20
CA GLN A 28 -19.71 -0.59 12.54
C GLN A 28 -20.07 0.16 13.82
N ALA A 29 -19.13 0.23 14.78
CA ALA A 29 -19.24 1.05 15.97
C ALA A 29 -19.06 2.57 15.71
N GLY A 30 -18.91 2.99 14.45
CA GLY A 30 -18.80 4.41 14.05
C GLY A 30 -17.39 5.00 14.16
N THR A 31 -16.36 4.16 14.35
CA THR A 31 -14.98 4.64 14.47
C THR A 31 -14.29 4.68 13.10
N GLU A 32 -13.51 5.73 12.82
CA GLU A 32 -12.72 5.80 11.59
C GLU A 32 -11.55 4.81 11.59
N ALA A 33 -11.43 4.02 10.52
CA ALA A 33 -10.25 3.20 10.24
C ALA A 33 -9.50 3.71 9.00
N ARG A 34 -8.17 3.80 9.12
CA ARG A 34 -7.26 4.15 8.01
C ARG A 34 -6.12 3.15 7.97
N GLY A 35 -5.91 2.51 6.83
CA GLY A 35 -4.89 1.49 6.59
C GLY A 35 -3.93 1.87 5.47
N LEU A 36 -2.63 1.90 5.78
CA LEU A 36 -1.56 2.10 4.82
C LEU A 36 -0.85 0.76 4.55
N TYR A 37 -0.87 0.33 3.29
CA TYR A 37 -0.35 -0.96 2.87
C TYR A 37 0.81 -0.80 1.91
N ASN A 38 1.78 -1.72 1.97
CA ASN A 38 2.78 -1.82 0.91
C ASN A 38 2.09 -2.17 -0.41
N SER A 39 2.48 -1.53 -1.51
CA SER A 39 2.03 -1.88 -2.86
C SER A 39 2.28 -3.35 -3.21
N LEU A 40 3.32 -3.95 -2.64
CA LEU A 40 3.62 -5.38 -2.76
C LEU A 40 2.56 -6.28 -2.13
N ALA A 41 1.74 -5.81 -1.17
CA ALA A 41 0.69 -6.63 -0.57
C ALA A 41 -0.32 -7.17 -1.62
N TRP A 42 -0.50 -6.47 -2.75
CA TRP A 42 -1.38 -6.90 -3.85
C TRP A 42 -0.80 -8.01 -4.73
N THR A 43 0.47 -8.42 -4.55
CA THR A 43 1.04 -9.60 -5.22
C THR A 43 0.66 -10.89 -4.50
N HIS A 44 0.21 -10.81 -3.25
CA HIS A 44 -0.14 -11.97 -2.44
C HIS A 44 -1.59 -12.41 -2.67
N PRO A 45 -1.89 -13.72 -2.83
CA PRO A 45 -3.24 -14.19 -3.19
C PRO A 45 -4.35 -13.81 -2.20
N GLN A 46 -4.04 -13.67 -0.91
CA GLN A 46 -5.03 -13.52 0.17
C GLN A 46 -5.24 -12.07 0.67
N MET A 47 -4.30 -11.17 0.35
CA MET A 47 -4.35 -9.79 0.85
C MET A 47 -5.36 -8.90 0.11
N PRO A 48 -5.54 -9.01 -1.22
CA PRO A 48 -6.53 -8.23 -1.96
C PRO A 48 -7.93 -8.37 -1.37
N SER A 49 -8.41 -9.60 -1.18
CA SER A 49 -9.76 -9.86 -0.65
C SER A 49 -9.96 -9.35 0.78
N SER A 50 -8.92 -9.40 1.61
CA SER A 50 -8.96 -8.90 2.99
C SER A 50 -9.01 -7.38 3.05
N ILE A 51 -8.23 -6.70 2.19
CA ILE A 51 -8.24 -5.24 2.07
C ILE A 51 -9.58 -4.77 1.49
N ASP A 52 -10.05 -5.41 0.43
CA ASP A 52 -11.33 -5.09 -0.21
C ASP A 52 -12.50 -5.20 0.79
N ALA A 53 -12.57 -6.28 1.58
CA ALA A 53 -13.61 -6.44 2.60
C ALA A 53 -13.62 -5.32 3.65
N MET A 54 -12.45 -4.83 4.08
CA MET A 54 -12.37 -3.70 5.02
C MET A 54 -12.76 -2.38 4.36
N VAL A 55 -12.40 -2.18 3.08
CA VAL A 55 -12.78 -0.99 2.31
C VAL A 55 -14.29 -0.94 2.08
N ASP A 56 -14.90 -2.08 1.74
CA ASP A 56 -16.36 -2.21 1.56
C ASP A 56 -17.11 -1.90 2.87
N ALA A 57 -16.51 -2.19 4.02
CA ALA A 57 -17.03 -1.82 5.34
C ALA A 57 -16.80 -0.35 5.74
N GLY A 58 -16.15 0.45 4.88
CA GLY A 58 -15.92 1.89 5.10
C GLY A 58 -14.52 2.28 5.56
N SER A 59 -13.56 1.34 5.60
CA SER A 59 -12.16 1.66 5.89
C SER A 59 -11.55 2.50 4.76
N ALA A 60 -10.78 3.54 5.10
CA ALA A 60 -9.93 4.19 4.12
C ALA A 60 -8.64 3.37 3.94
N ALA A 61 -8.36 2.92 2.72
CA ALA A 61 -7.12 2.22 2.39
C ALA A 61 -6.25 3.04 1.41
N ARG A 62 -4.95 3.10 1.68
CA ARG A 62 -3.94 3.65 0.77
C ARG A 62 -2.75 2.72 0.63
N THR A 63 -2.05 2.86 -0.49
CA THR A 63 -0.89 2.04 -0.84
C THR A 63 0.34 2.90 -1.06
N MET A 64 1.49 2.43 -0.63
CA MET A 64 2.77 3.11 -0.83
C MET A 64 3.86 2.07 -1.15
N SER A 65 4.78 2.43 -2.03
CA SER A 65 5.91 1.58 -2.39
C SER A 65 7.11 1.84 -1.48
N GLY A 66 8.02 0.87 -1.40
CA GLY A 66 9.20 0.94 -0.55
C GLY A 66 8.94 0.50 0.90
N SER A 67 9.92 0.75 1.78
CA SER A 67 9.82 0.38 3.19
C SER A 67 8.87 1.30 3.94
N LEU A 68 7.93 0.70 4.65
CA LEU A 68 6.98 1.37 5.53
C LEU A 68 7.27 0.92 6.97
N PRO A 69 7.34 1.81 7.96
CA PRO A 69 7.39 1.37 9.35
C PRO A 69 6.08 0.65 9.74
N ARG A 70 6.16 -0.48 10.46
CA ARG A 70 4.96 -1.08 11.05
C ARG A 70 4.53 -0.22 12.22
N MET A 71 3.30 0.27 12.16
CA MET A 71 2.69 0.95 13.30
C MET A 71 1.19 0.71 13.38
N MET A 72 0.67 0.67 14.59
CA MET A 72 -0.77 0.70 14.85
C MET A 72 -1.04 1.75 15.91
N ILE A 73 -1.91 2.70 15.58
CA ILE A 73 -2.28 3.80 16.46
C ILE A 73 -3.79 3.74 16.73
N PHE A 74 -4.15 3.70 18.02
CA PHE A 74 -5.53 3.69 18.50
C PHE A 74 -5.80 4.92 19.36
N ASP A 75 -6.91 5.59 19.10
CA ASP A 75 -7.43 6.76 19.82
C ASP A 75 -6.45 7.93 19.98
N SER A 76 -5.39 7.97 19.18
CA SER A 76 -4.24 8.85 19.38
C SER A 76 -3.65 8.77 20.80
N ARG A 77 -3.74 7.59 21.43
CA ARG A 77 -3.28 7.30 22.80
C ARG A 77 -2.39 6.07 22.91
N HIS A 78 -2.58 5.11 22.01
CA HIS A 78 -1.82 3.86 22.01
C HIS A 78 -1.07 3.74 20.69
N LEU A 79 0.23 3.49 20.77
CA LEU A 79 1.09 3.21 19.63
C LEU A 79 1.74 1.84 19.81
N PHE A 80 1.61 0.99 18.80
CA PHE A 80 2.33 -0.28 18.69
C PHE A 80 3.31 -0.21 17.52
N ILE A 81 4.57 -0.57 17.75
CA ILE A 81 5.64 -0.60 16.74
C ILE A 81 6.45 -1.89 16.85
N ASP A 82 7.20 -2.22 15.81
CA ASP A 82 8.13 -3.36 15.83
C ASP A 82 9.25 -3.16 16.85
N ASN A 83 9.84 -4.27 17.30
CA ASN A 83 10.99 -4.22 18.19
C ASN A 83 12.26 -3.81 17.44
N HIS A 84 12.67 -2.55 17.62
CA HIS A 84 13.90 -2.01 17.04
C HIS A 84 15.10 -2.04 17.99
N VAL A 85 14.92 -2.48 19.25
CA VAL A 85 15.97 -2.44 20.28
C VAL A 85 16.82 -3.70 20.25
N LEU A 86 16.20 -4.85 20.00
CA LEU A 86 16.87 -6.15 19.98
C LEU A 86 17.04 -6.64 18.53
N ALA A 87 18.29 -6.74 18.08
CA ALA A 87 18.59 -7.36 16.81
C ALA A 87 18.19 -8.85 16.85
N GLY A 88 17.42 -9.30 15.86
CA GLY A 88 16.95 -10.69 15.78
C GLY A 88 15.79 -11.04 16.74
N ALA A 89 15.09 -10.04 17.28
CA ALA A 89 13.88 -10.28 18.05
C ALA A 89 12.82 -11.02 17.21
N GLU A 90 11.93 -11.75 17.88
CA GLU A 90 10.83 -12.45 17.21
C GLU A 90 10.01 -11.48 16.35
N ALA A 91 9.59 -11.92 15.16
CA ALA A 91 8.91 -11.09 14.15
C ALA A 91 7.56 -10.50 14.62
N ASN A 92 7.00 -11.02 15.71
CA ASN A 92 5.77 -10.55 16.34
C ASN A 92 6.02 -9.90 17.72
N SER A 93 7.28 -9.61 18.07
CA SER A 93 7.62 -8.81 19.24
C SER A 93 7.62 -7.32 18.89
N GLY A 94 7.16 -6.50 19.82
CA GLY A 94 7.02 -5.07 19.60
C GLY A 94 6.89 -4.29 20.90
N TRP A 95 6.78 -2.98 20.77
CA TRP A 95 6.63 -2.07 21.89
C TRP A 95 5.25 -1.43 21.88
N HIS A 96 4.63 -1.36 23.06
CA HIS A 96 3.43 -0.56 23.29
C HIS A 96 3.84 0.73 24.00
N LEU A 97 3.59 1.87 23.35
CA LEU A 97 3.88 3.20 23.85
C LEU A 97 2.56 3.93 24.16
N THR A 98 2.53 4.57 25.32
CA THR A 98 1.45 5.46 25.79
C THR A 98 1.93 6.87 26.10
N ASP A 99 3.23 7.14 25.95
CA ASP A 99 3.78 8.48 26.08
C ASP A 99 3.14 9.42 25.05
N ARG A 100 2.62 10.55 25.54
CA ARG A 100 1.83 11.49 24.71
C ARG A 100 2.64 12.08 23.57
N GLY A 101 3.91 12.41 23.80
CA GLY A 101 4.79 13.00 22.79
C GLY A 101 5.07 12.02 21.66
N SER A 102 5.42 10.78 22.03
CA SER A 102 5.72 9.70 21.10
C SER A 102 4.52 9.32 20.24
N VAL A 103 3.32 9.21 20.84
CA VAL A 103 2.09 8.90 20.11
C VAL A 103 1.70 10.04 19.17
N ALA A 104 1.76 11.30 19.63
CA ALA A 104 1.48 12.46 18.79
C ALA A 104 2.44 12.57 17.59
N TRP A 105 3.74 12.30 17.82
CA TRP A 105 4.72 12.25 16.75
C TRP A 105 4.41 11.15 15.73
N ALA A 106 4.03 9.95 16.19
CA ALA A 106 3.64 8.86 15.29
C ALA A 106 2.39 9.18 14.47
N VAL A 107 1.39 9.86 15.04
CA VAL A 107 0.21 10.36 14.30
C VAL A 107 0.64 11.34 13.21
N HIS A 108 1.57 12.25 13.50
CA HIS A 108 2.11 13.18 12.51
C HIS A 108 2.84 12.44 11.37
N VAL A 109 3.72 11.49 11.70
CA VAL A 109 4.43 10.67 10.72
C VAL A 109 3.44 9.88 9.86
N PHE A 110 2.45 9.23 10.47
CA PHE A 110 1.40 8.52 9.74
C PHE A 110 0.67 9.45 8.76
N GLY A 111 0.28 10.65 9.19
CA GLY A 111 -0.37 11.64 8.33
C GLY A 111 0.50 12.03 7.13
N ALA A 112 1.81 12.22 7.35
CA ALA A 112 2.75 12.55 6.28
C ALA A 112 2.93 11.40 5.27
N LEU A 113 2.92 10.14 5.74
CA LEU A 113 2.96 8.96 4.86
C LEU A 113 1.64 8.80 4.11
N TRP A 114 0.51 8.93 4.82
CA TRP A 114 -0.84 8.84 4.28
C TRP A 114 -1.07 9.82 3.13
N ASN A 115 -0.63 11.06 3.28
CA ASN A 115 -0.79 12.10 2.27
C ASN A 115 0.01 11.84 0.99
N ARG A 116 1.11 11.09 1.08
CA ARG A 116 1.94 10.68 -0.07
C ARG A 116 1.52 9.35 -0.69
N ALA A 117 0.70 8.58 0.03
CA ALA A 117 0.27 7.26 -0.41
C ALA A 117 -0.89 7.35 -1.42
N ALA A 118 -0.85 6.47 -2.41
CA ALA A 118 -1.87 6.36 -3.45
C ALA A 118 -3.16 5.78 -2.89
N ARG A 119 -4.32 6.23 -3.36
CA ARG A 119 -5.61 5.66 -2.94
C ARG A 119 -5.71 4.22 -3.44
N GLY A 120 -5.83 3.27 -2.51
CA GLY A 120 -5.88 1.85 -2.84
C GLY A 120 -7.15 1.56 -3.62
N SER A 121 -7.00 1.05 -4.84
CA SER A 121 -8.11 0.52 -5.63
C SER A 121 -7.61 -0.71 -6.38
N SER A 122 -8.15 -1.87 -6.01
CA SER A 122 -8.19 -3.09 -6.82
C SER A 122 -9.11 -2.92 -8.04
N VAL A 123 -9.99 -1.92 -8.00
CA VAL A 123 -10.92 -1.58 -9.09
C VAL A 123 -10.18 -0.73 -10.15
N PRO A 124 -10.33 -1.02 -11.46
CA PRO A 124 -9.92 -0.11 -12.51
C PRO A 124 -10.72 1.19 -12.31
N VAL A 125 -10.09 2.23 -11.79
CA VAL A 125 -10.73 3.55 -11.71
C VAL A 125 -10.80 4.09 -13.14
N GLY A 126 -11.92 3.84 -13.80
CA GLY A 126 -12.38 4.59 -14.98
C GLY A 126 -11.49 4.63 -16.22
N GLY A 127 -10.38 3.89 -16.33
CA GLY A 127 -9.53 3.96 -17.52
C GLY A 127 -8.29 3.08 -17.48
N ALA A 128 -8.31 2.01 -18.27
CA ALA A 128 -7.18 1.25 -18.85
C ALA A 128 -5.97 0.81 -17.98
N THR A 129 -5.86 1.17 -16.70
CA THR A 129 -4.69 0.89 -15.85
C THR A 129 -5.03 0.31 -14.47
N THR A 130 -4.20 -0.63 -14.02
CA THR A 130 -4.19 -1.13 -12.64
C THR A 130 -3.40 -0.17 -11.72
N GLY A 131 -3.58 -0.29 -10.40
CA GLY A 131 -2.77 0.48 -9.44
C GLY A 131 -1.26 0.26 -9.58
N ARG A 132 -0.85 -0.98 -9.87
CA ARG A 132 0.56 -1.31 -10.13
C ARG A 132 1.08 -0.66 -11.40
N GLN A 133 0.28 -0.67 -12.47
CA GLN A 133 0.64 0.00 -13.73
C GLN A 133 0.82 1.50 -13.50
N ARG A 134 -0.07 2.15 -12.74
CA ARG A 134 0.08 3.57 -12.37
C ARG A 134 1.38 3.85 -11.61
N GLN A 135 1.75 3.02 -10.63
CA GLN A 135 3.01 3.17 -9.90
C GLN A 135 4.24 3.08 -10.81
N ILE A 136 4.23 2.14 -11.76
CA ILE A 136 5.30 2.02 -12.76
C ILE A 136 5.36 3.30 -13.62
N LEU A 137 4.20 3.80 -14.08
CA LEU A 137 4.13 5.00 -14.92
C LEU A 137 4.62 6.25 -14.19
N VAL A 138 4.33 6.40 -12.90
CA VAL A 138 4.83 7.51 -12.06
C VAL A 138 6.36 7.50 -11.94
N GLU A 139 6.98 6.33 -11.73
CA GLU A 139 8.44 6.23 -11.68
C GLU A 139 9.08 6.54 -13.05
N LEU A 140 8.47 6.09 -14.15
CA LEU A 140 8.95 6.41 -15.50
C LEU A 140 8.76 7.89 -15.85
N GLU A 141 7.68 8.53 -15.40
CA GLU A 141 7.43 9.97 -15.53
C GLU A 141 8.47 10.80 -14.76
N ALA A 142 8.94 10.30 -13.61
CA ALA A 142 10.05 10.86 -12.85
C ALA A 142 11.43 10.61 -13.52
N CYS A 143 11.46 10.22 -14.80
CA CYS A 143 12.65 9.95 -15.60
C CYS A 143 13.53 8.80 -15.11
N TYR A 144 13.00 7.89 -14.29
CA TYR A 144 13.72 6.67 -13.94
C TYR A 144 13.67 5.65 -15.08
N THR A 145 14.76 4.91 -15.26
CA THR A 145 14.76 3.75 -16.15
C THR A 145 13.88 2.64 -15.59
N THR A 146 13.42 1.71 -16.44
CA THR A 146 12.70 0.51 -16.03
C THR A 146 13.42 -0.26 -14.91
N GLN A 147 14.75 -0.33 -14.99
CA GLN A 147 15.57 -0.99 -13.97
C GLN A 147 15.60 -0.21 -12.65
N GLN A 148 15.71 1.11 -12.70
CA GLN A 148 15.66 1.97 -11.51
C GLN A 148 14.28 1.90 -10.86
N ALA A 149 13.21 1.99 -11.65
CA ALA A 149 11.84 1.82 -11.17
C ALA A 149 11.63 0.46 -10.51
N ALA A 150 12.16 -0.63 -11.09
CA ALA A 150 12.08 -1.98 -10.51
C ALA A 150 12.70 -2.02 -9.10
N ARG A 151 13.93 -1.50 -8.95
CA ARG A 151 14.60 -1.43 -7.66
C ARG A 151 13.85 -0.59 -6.63
N ARG A 152 13.33 0.57 -7.04
CA ARG A 152 12.64 1.52 -6.17
C ARG A 152 11.27 0.99 -5.70
N LEU A 153 10.57 0.26 -6.56
CA LEU A 153 9.29 -0.35 -6.26
C LEU A 153 9.42 -1.73 -5.58
N GLY A 154 10.62 -2.28 -5.46
CA GLY A 154 10.85 -3.63 -4.91
C GLY A 154 10.40 -4.76 -5.85
N PHE A 155 10.31 -4.51 -7.15
CA PHE A 155 9.91 -5.49 -8.16
C PHE A 155 11.11 -6.11 -8.88
N GLY A 156 10.94 -7.35 -9.36
CA GLY A 156 11.83 -7.90 -10.38
C GLY A 156 11.64 -7.21 -11.72
N GLU A 157 12.70 -7.05 -12.51
CA GLU A 157 12.63 -6.42 -13.85
C GLU A 157 11.64 -7.12 -14.79
N ARG A 158 11.51 -8.45 -14.67
CA ARG A 158 10.52 -9.25 -15.41
C ARG A 158 9.08 -8.86 -15.08
N THR A 159 8.81 -8.46 -13.84
CA THR A 159 7.49 -8.02 -13.39
C THR A 159 7.11 -6.70 -14.05
N ILE A 160 8.00 -5.69 -14.03
CA ILE A 160 7.72 -4.42 -14.71
C ILE A 160 7.52 -4.64 -16.22
N THR A 161 8.37 -5.47 -16.83
CA THR A 161 8.24 -5.81 -18.26
C THR A 161 6.88 -6.44 -18.57
N LYS A 162 6.41 -7.36 -17.73
CA LYS A 162 5.09 -8.00 -17.86
C LYS A 162 3.94 -6.98 -17.74
N GLU A 163 3.99 -6.11 -16.74
CA GLU A 163 2.95 -5.10 -16.50
C GLU A 163 2.86 -4.08 -17.63
N LEU A 164 4.00 -3.56 -18.09
CA LEU A 164 4.07 -2.67 -19.25
C LEU A 164 3.63 -3.37 -20.52
N SER A 165 3.91 -4.66 -20.68
CA SER A 165 3.40 -5.44 -21.82
C SER A 165 1.89 -5.60 -21.77
N ALA A 166 1.32 -5.92 -20.62
CA ALA A 166 -0.13 -6.03 -20.44
C ALA A 166 -0.82 -4.70 -20.73
N LEU A 167 -0.25 -3.59 -20.24
CA LEU A 167 -0.77 -2.25 -20.50
C LEU A 167 -0.69 -1.87 -21.99
N ARG A 168 0.41 -2.19 -22.66
CA ARG A 168 0.54 -1.98 -24.11
C ARG A 168 -0.53 -2.73 -24.89
N THR A 169 -0.77 -3.99 -24.55
CA THR A 169 -1.84 -4.80 -25.17
C THR A 169 -3.21 -4.19 -24.92
N ALA A 170 -3.51 -3.76 -23.69
CA ALA A 170 -4.79 -3.15 -23.34
C ALA A 170 -5.04 -1.81 -24.06
N LEU A 171 -3.99 -1.01 -24.30
CA LEU A 171 -4.06 0.27 -25.00
C LEU A 171 -3.95 0.12 -26.53
N GLY A 172 -3.66 -1.07 -27.05
CA GLY A 172 -3.42 -1.27 -28.49
C GLY A 172 -2.16 -0.58 -29.02
N VAL A 173 -1.18 -0.30 -28.16
CA VAL A 173 0.06 0.40 -28.53
C VAL A 173 1.27 -0.54 -28.52
N ARG A 174 2.35 -0.16 -29.23
CA ARG A 174 3.49 -1.07 -29.49
C ARG A 174 4.69 -0.75 -28.61
N THR A 175 4.90 0.51 -28.27
CA THR A 175 6.10 0.99 -27.58
C THR A 175 5.80 1.53 -26.19
N PRO A 176 6.76 1.45 -25.25
CA PRO A 176 6.65 2.13 -23.94
C PRO A 176 6.46 3.65 -24.08
N TYR A 177 7.05 4.26 -25.10
CA TYR A 177 6.88 5.70 -25.37
C TYR A 177 5.44 6.08 -25.68
N GLN A 178 4.72 5.24 -26.44
CA GLN A 178 3.28 5.44 -26.70
C GLN A 178 2.44 5.30 -25.42
N VAL A 179 2.84 4.41 -24.50
CA VAL A 179 2.20 4.30 -23.19
C VAL A 179 2.43 5.58 -22.38
N MET A 180 3.66 6.12 -22.36
CA MET A 180 3.95 7.37 -21.65
C MET A 180 3.25 8.59 -22.28
N ALA A 181 3.12 8.63 -23.61
CA ALA A 181 2.36 9.66 -24.30
C ALA A 181 0.86 9.60 -23.95
N TRP A 182 0.28 8.40 -23.90
CA TRP A 182 -1.08 8.19 -23.41
C TRP A 182 -1.22 8.60 -21.93
N TRP A 183 -0.27 8.19 -21.08
CA TRP A 183 -0.25 8.51 -19.64
C TRP A 183 -0.30 10.00 -19.37
N ALA A 184 0.46 10.80 -20.14
CA ALA A 184 0.49 12.26 -20.00
C ALA A 184 -0.89 12.91 -20.17
N THR A 185 -1.79 12.27 -20.93
CA THR A 185 -3.17 12.72 -21.21
C THR A 185 -4.25 11.92 -20.47
N SER A 186 -3.84 10.95 -19.65
CA SER A 186 -4.76 10.03 -19.00
C SER A 186 -5.38 10.67 -17.76
N PRO A 187 -6.71 10.57 -17.56
CA PRO A 187 -7.35 10.95 -16.30
C PRO A 187 -6.76 10.22 -15.08
N GLY A 188 -6.11 9.06 -15.30
CA GLY A 188 -5.44 8.27 -14.28
C GLY A 188 -4.18 8.92 -13.69
N ARG A 189 -3.63 9.95 -14.34
CA ARG A 189 -2.43 10.69 -13.91
C ARG A 189 -2.67 11.58 -12.70
N ASP A 190 -3.86 12.19 -12.64
CA ASP A 190 -4.27 13.06 -11.54
C ASP A 190 -4.94 12.28 -10.40
N LEU A 191 -5.08 10.95 -10.56
CA LEU A 191 -5.54 10.07 -9.50
C LEU A 191 -4.37 9.81 -8.53
N PRO A 192 -4.51 10.12 -7.24
CA PRO A 192 -3.44 10.00 -6.25
C PRO A 192 -3.01 8.55 -6.02
#